data_AF-A0A0F9M740-F1
#
_entry.id   AF-A0A0F9M740-F1
#
_cell.length_a   1.000
_cell.length_b   1.000
_cell.length_c   1.000
_cell.angle_alpha   90.00
_cell.angle_beta   90.00
_cell.angle_gamma   90.00
#
_symmetry.space_group_name_H-M   'P 1'
#
loop_
_entity.id
_entity.type
_entity.pdbx_description
1 polymer ?
#
loop_
_entity_poly.entity_id
_entity_poly.type
_entity_poly.pdbx_seq_one_letter_code
_entity_poly.pdbx_strand_id
1 'polypeptide(L)' 'MILEPLPDEIAADSLILHLDPDKDVDGLHVINAGRLANGEEALTPCTPLGSLMLLKDTLGDLTGLDVVVVG' A
#
# COMPACT_ATOMS: atom_id res chain seq x y z
N MET A 1 11.04 3.61 2.11
CA MET A 1 11.25 2.33 1.43
C MET A 1 12.20 1.46 2.22
N ILE A 2 11.77 0.22 2.49
CA ILE A 2 12.58 -0.85 3.09
C ILE A 2 12.46 -2.05 2.15
N LEU A 3 13.59 -2.68 1.81
CA LEU A 3 13.59 -3.87 0.96
C LEU A 3 13.41 -5.13 1.80
N GLU A 4 12.49 -5.99 1.40
CA GLU A 4 12.23 -7.29 2.02
C GLU A 4 12.65 -8.46 1.09
N PRO A 5 12.99 -9.65 1.63
CA PRO A 5 13.01 -10.01 3.04
C PRO A 5 14.24 -9.46 3.79
N LEU A 6 14.09 -9.23 5.09
CA LEU A 6 15.17 -8.89 6.02
C LEU A 6 15.68 -10.15 6.74
N PRO A 7 16.88 -10.11 7.35
CA PRO A 7 17.29 -11.13 8.31
C PRO A 7 16.26 -11.35 9.41
N ASP A 8 16.10 -12.60 9.87
CA ASP A 8 15.05 -13.02 10.81
C ASP A 8 15.10 -12.26 12.16
N GLU A 9 16.27 -11.76 12.56
CA GLU A 9 16.44 -10.99 13.79
C GLU A 9 15.91 -9.55 13.68
N ILE A 10 15.56 -9.09 12.48
CA ILE A 10 15.11 -7.72 12.20
C ILE A 10 13.59 -7.72 11.95
N ALA A 11 12.85 -7.10 12.87
CA ALA A 11 11.43 -6.88 12.69
C ALA A 11 11.15 -5.74 11.70
N ALA A 12 10.73 -6.08 10.48
CA ALA A 12 10.38 -5.12 9.42
C ALA A 12 9.34 -4.09 9.88
N ASP A 13 8.28 -4.54 10.54
CA ASP A 13 7.20 -3.68 11.07
C ASP A 13 7.75 -2.57 11.99
N SER A 14 8.74 -2.89 12.81
CA SER A 14 9.39 -1.90 13.68
C SER A 14 10.08 -0.84 12.84
N LEU A 15 10.86 -1.23 11.82
CA LEU A 15 11.56 -0.28 10.96
C LEU A 15 10.61 0.62 10.16
N ILE A 16 9.51 0.05 9.65
CA ILE A 16 8.49 0.81 8.92
C ILE A 16 7.89 1.91 9.81
N LEU A 17 7.63 1.62 11.08
CA LEU A 17 7.13 2.61 12.04
C LEU A 17 8.13 3.72 12.41
N HIS A 18 9.41 3.55 12.09
CA HIS A 18 10.42 4.61 12.25
C HIS A 18 10.57 5.49 11.02
N LEU A 19 9.96 5.12 9.88
CA LEU A 19 9.95 5.97 8.70
C LEU A 19 9.06 7.18 8.96
N ASP A 20 9.48 8.34 8.46
CA ASP A 20 8.60 9.50 8.32
C ASP A 20 7.44 9.11 7.38
N PRO A 21 6.17 9.15 7.82
CA PRO A 21 5.03 8.77 7.00
C PRO A 21 4.97 9.53 5.68
N ASP A 22 5.41 10.79 5.66
CA ASP A 22 5.37 11.63 4.47
C ASP A 22 6.52 11.30 3.50
N LYS A 23 7.42 10.39 3.88
CA LYS A 23 8.50 9.84 3.04
C LYS A 23 8.37 8.34 2.80
N ASP A 24 7.30 7.73 3.29
CA ASP A 24 6.99 6.32 3.08
C ASP A 24 6.37 6.09 1.70
N VAL A 25 7.23 6.15 0.67
CA VAL A 25 6.83 5.99 -0.73
C VAL A 25 6.23 4.63 -1.07
N ASP A 26 6.41 3.62 -0.20
CA ASP A 26 5.78 2.31 -0.36
C ASP A 26 4.37 2.25 0.24
N GLY A 27 3.97 3.24 1.05
CA GLY A 27 2.65 3.34 1.67
C GLY A 27 2.36 2.29 2.74
N LEU A 28 3.39 1.73 3.38
CA LEU A 28 3.27 0.64 4.37
C LEU A 28 3.11 1.14 5.81
N HIS A 29 3.42 2.41 6.08
CA HIS A 29 3.30 2.97 7.41
C HIS A 29 1.82 3.03 7.83
N VAL A 30 1.55 2.60 9.07
CA VAL A 30 0.19 2.57 9.65
C VAL A 30 -0.58 3.90 9.57
N ILE A 31 0.12 5.04 9.57
CA ILE A 31 -0.50 6.37 9.42
C ILE A 31 -1.06 6.53 8.01
N ASN A 32 -0.31 6.13 6.98
CA ASN A 32 -0.77 6.15 5.59
C ASN A 32 -1.90 5.13 5.36
N ALA A 33 -1.78 3.93 5.93
CA ALA A 33 -2.83 2.92 5.88
C ALA A 33 -4.14 3.43 6.54
N GLY A 34 -4.03 4.08 7.70
CA GLY A 34 -5.17 4.67 8.41
C GLY A 34 -5.81 5.83 7.64
N ARG A 35 -5.00 6.77 7.14
CA ARG A 35 -5.46 7.86 6.26
C ARG A 35 -6.23 7.31 5.05
N LEU A 36 -5.66 6.32 4.35
CA LEU A 36 -6.30 5.66 3.21
C LEU A 36 -7.64 5.01 3.58
N ALA A 37 -7.70 4.29 4.70
CA ALA A 37 -8.94 3.64 5.16
C ALA A 37 -10.05 4.64 5.49
N ASN A 38 -9.69 5.86 5.94
CA ASN A 38 -10.62 6.95 6.21
C ASN A 38 -10.96 7.80 4.97
N GLY A 39 -10.37 7.51 3.81
CA GLY A 39 -10.53 8.31 2.60
C GLY A 39 -9.77 9.64 2.62
N GLU A 40 -8.78 9.78 3.49
CA GLU A 40 -7.88 10.92 3.57
C GLU A 40 -6.72 10.80 2.56
N GLU A 41 -6.05 11.91 2.28
CA GLU A 41 -4.85 11.93 1.44
C GLU A 41 -3.71 11.16 2.12
N ALA A 42 -3.10 10.23 1.38
CA ALA A 42 -2.05 9.35 1.88
C ALA A 42 -1.13 8.87 0.75
N LEU A 43 0.12 8.53 1.10
CA LEU A 43 0.93 7.66 0.24
C LEU A 43 0.32 6.25 0.30
N THR A 44 -0.32 5.83 -0.79
CA THR A 44 -1.04 4.54 -0.85
C THR A 44 -0.09 3.40 -1.18
N PRO A 45 -0.37 2.15 -0.75
CA PRO A 45 0.51 1.03 -1.02
C PRO A 45 0.74 0.82 -2.51
N CYS A 46 2.01 0.74 -2.91
CA CYS A 46 2.42 0.85 -4.32
C CYS A 46 1.90 -0.29 -5.20
N THR A 47 1.88 -1.54 -4.68
CA THR A 47 1.41 -2.73 -5.42
C THR A 47 -0.11 -2.71 -5.70
N PRO A 48 -1.01 -2.56 -4.71
CA PRO A 48 -2.44 -2.48 -5.00
C PRO A 48 -2.81 -1.24 -5.82
N LEU A 49 -2.11 -0.10 -5.63
CA LEU A 49 -2.29 1.07 -6.50
C LEU A 49 -1.93 0.73 -7.95
N GLY A 50 -0.76 0.13 -8.18
CA GLY A 50 -0.32 -0.30 -9.51
C GLY A 50 -1.30 -1.26 -10.17
N SER A 51 -1.77 -2.28 -9.43
CA SER A 51 -2.80 -3.21 -9.91
C SER A 51 -4.09 -2.48 -10.30
N LEU A 52 -4.55 -1.54 -9.49
CA LEU A 52 -5.76 -0.75 -9.79
C LEU A 52 -5.56 0.13 -11.03
N MET A 53 -4.37 0.73 -11.21
CA MET A 53 -4.03 1.50 -12.40
C MET A 53 -4.09 0.63 -13.66
N LEU A 54 -3.49 -0.55 -13.64
CA LEU A 54 -3.50 -1.50 -14.76
C LEU A 54 -4.93 -1.98 -15.09
N LEU A 55 -5.73 -2.29 -14.06
CA LEU A 55 -7.13 -2.69 -14.24
C LEU A 55 -7.95 -1.58 -14.88
N LYS A 56 -7.81 -0.34 -14.42
CA LYS A 56 -8.51 0.82 -15.01
C LYS A 56 -8.08 1.09 -16.44
N ASP A 57 -6.78 0.97 -16.73
CA ASP A 57 -6.24 1.15 -18.08
C ASP A 57 -6.79 0.08 -19.05
N THR A 58 -6.88 -1.17 -18.58
CA THR A 58 -7.28 -2.30 -19.44
C THR A 58 -8.80 -2.47 -19.55
N LEU A 59 -9.55 -2.23 -18.48
CA LEU A 59 -10.98 -2.56 -18.37
C LEU A 59 -11.89 -1.32 -18.31
N GLY A 60 -11.34 -0.13 -18.06
CA GLY A 60 -12.11 1.11 -17.91
C GLY A 60 -12.77 1.25 -16.54
N ASP A 61 -14.08 1.52 -16.53
CA ASP A 61 -14.85 1.66 -15.29
C ASP A 61 -15.02 0.31 -14.59
N LEU A 62 -14.66 0.27 -13.31
CA LEU A 62 -14.72 -0.92 -12.48
C LEU A 62 -15.99 -0.98 -11.62
N THR A 63 -16.86 0.03 -11.71
CA THR A 63 -18.07 0.14 -10.89
C THR A 63 -19.01 -1.04 -11.12
N GLY A 64 -19.37 -1.73 -10.04
CA GLY A 64 -20.33 -2.84 -10.06
C GLY A 64 -19.76 -4.19 -10.50
N LEU A 65 -18.45 -4.30 -10.71
CA LEU A 65 -17.80 -5.59 -10.98
C LEU A 65 -17.61 -6.39 -9.68
N ASP A 66 -17.76 -7.71 -9.78
CA ASP A 66 -17.42 -8.64 -8.71
C ASP A 66 -15.91 -8.84 -8.64
N VAL A 67 -15.32 -8.61 -7.47
CA VAL A 67 -13.87 -8.71 -7.23
C VAL A 67 -13.60 -9.66 -6.08
N VAL A 68 -12.60 -10.53 -6.25
CA VAL A 68 -12.09 -11.41 -5.21
C VAL A 68 -10.58 -11.17 -5.06
N VAL A 69 -10.16 -10.84 -3.83
CA VAL A 69 -8.74 -10.77 -3.47
C VAL A 69 -8.40 -12.06 -2.71
N VAL A 70 -7.44 -12.83 -3.22
CA VAL A 70 -6.91 -14.01 -2.54
C VAL A 70 -5.58 -13.62 -1.91
N GLY A 71 -5.51 -13.70 -0.58
CA GLY A 71 -4.30 -13.44 0.20
C GLY A 71 -3.30 -14.57 0.10
#